data_AF-A0A497TK75-F1
#
_entry.id   AF-A0A497TK75-F1
#
_cell.length_a   1.000
_cell.length_b   1.000
_cell.length_c   1.000
_cell.angle_alpha   90.00
_cell.angle_beta   90.00
_cell.angle_gamma   90.00
#
_symmetry.space_group_name_H-M   'P 1'
#
loop_
_entity.id
_entity.type
_entity.pdbx_description
1 polymer ?
#
loop_
_entity_poly.entity_id
_entity_poly.type
_entity_poly.pdbx_seq_one_letter_code
_entity_poly.pdbx_strand_id
1 'polypeptide(L)'
;VITVKPKSDSNFLFHINARDVGEMSVGKTNYMIYVTTDPQSSAQIEGTYVAEVGQFEGPNDSQLDVRLVEAHRNGVTVLSTVGLSRGYDYQNNILFLWNGNAFTINDFGGSLPTEAIVDSGVARAEGVNLDNNQLTFQIGANEGHNMLAGIDSMLAKDLGITEESLDVTTQGSAKRAVMIIDGAIHRVSAARAALGAIQNRLEHTIANLGVAAENLTAAESRIRDADMAKEMMEFTKQQILLQSSMAMLAQANVMPQNVLQLMR
;
A
#
# COMPACT_ATOMS: atom_id res chain seq x y z
N VAL A 1 2.60 20.73 0.98
CA VAL A 1 1.42 21.62 0.85
C VAL A 1 0.70 21.16 -0.42
N ILE A 2 -0.26 20.26 -0.34
CA ILE A 2 -1.67 20.51 0.00
C ILE A 2 -2.16 19.50 1.05
N THR A 3 -2.75 20.04 2.11
CA THR A 3 -3.48 19.33 3.16
C THR A 3 -4.96 19.45 2.86
N VAL A 4 -5.71 18.35 2.79
CA VAL A 4 -7.18 18.38 2.99
C VAL A 4 -7.65 17.10 3.70
N LYS A 5 -8.11 17.27 4.94
CA LYS A 5 -9.10 16.49 5.69
C LYS A 5 -9.90 17.50 6.54
N PRO A 6 -11.08 17.18 7.11
CA PRO A 6 -12.23 16.41 6.60
C PRO A 6 -13.56 17.17 6.86
N LYS A 7 -14.69 16.72 6.28
CA LYS A 7 -16.05 16.96 6.80
C LYS A 7 -16.94 15.80 6.37
N SER A 8 -17.15 14.85 7.28
CA SER A 8 -18.39 14.62 8.03
C SER A 8 -19.47 13.98 7.17
N ASP A 9 -19.88 12.81 7.64
CA ASP A 9 -20.99 11.96 7.19
C ASP A 9 -20.68 11.07 5.97
N SER A 10 -20.18 9.88 6.33
CA SER A 10 -20.49 8.59 5.69
C SER A 10 -20.62 8.63 4.17
N ASN A 11 -19.48 8.66 3.49
CA ASN A 11 -19.28 8.00 2.20
C ASN A 11 -17.76 7.90 1.99
N PHE A 12 -17.23 6.70 2.23
CA PHE A 12 -15.82 6.40 1.98
C PHE A 12 -15.55 6.57 0.47
N LEU A 13 -14.74 7.58 0.16
CA LEU A 13 -14.03 7.75 -1.10
C LEU A 13 -13.10 6.55 -1.30
N PHE A 14 -13.55 5.52 -2.00
CA PHE A 14 -12.63 4.55 -2.57
C PHE A 14 -12.03 5.14 -3.84
N HIS A 15 -10.71 5.36 -3.78
CA HIS A 15 -9.88 5.55 -4.95
C HIS A 15 -10.00 4.31 -5.83
N ILE A 16 -10.77 4.40 -6.92
CA ILE A 16 -10.59 3.49 -8.04
C ILE A 16 -9.23 3.89 -8.64
N ASN A 17 -8.18 3.12 -8.33
CA ASN A 17 -6.99 3.15 -9.17
C ASN A 17 -7.44 2.64 -10.54
N ALA A 18 -7.71 3.56 -11.46
CA ALA A 18 -8.10 3.30 -12.84
C ALA A 18 -6.94 2.72 -13.65
N ARG A 19 -6.15 1.80 -13.09
CA ARG A 19 -4.95 1.24 -13.71
C ARG A 19 -4.95 -0.28 -13.87
N ASP A 20 -5.86 -1.01 -13.23
CA ASP A 20 -5.99 -2.47 -13.42
C ASP A 20 -7.03 -2.81 -14.49
N VAL A 21 -6.91 -2.10 -15.61
CA VAL A 21 -7.62 -2.45 -16.84
C VAL A 21 -6.71 -3.39 -17.59
N GLY A 22 -7.14 -4.65 -17.76
CA GLY A 22 -6.54 -5.51 -18.78
C GLY A 22 -6.76 -4.85 -20.15
N GLU A 23 -5.71 -4.22 -20.69
CA GLU A 23 -5.74 -3.69 -22.06
C GLU A 23 -5.77 -4.86 -23.04
N MET A 24 -6.88 -5.01 -23.75
CA MET A 24 -6.97 -5.91 -24.89
C MET A 24 -6.68 -5.13 -26.18
N SER A 25 -5.60 -5.48 -26.87
CA SER A 25 -5.27 -4.96 -28.19
C SER A 25 -5.14 -6.09 -29.20
N VAL A 26 -6.19 -6.28 -30.00
CA VAL A 26 -6.06 -6.69 -31.40
C VAL A 26 -7.12 -5.93 -32.19
N GLY A 27 -6.67 -4.99 -33.04
CA GLY A 27 -7.42 -4.53 -34.22
C GLY A 27 -8.85 -4.01 -34.00
N LYS A 28 -8.94 -2.72 -33.65
CA LYS A 28 -10.13 -1.84 -33.58
C LYS A 28 -10.97 -1.94 -32.30
N THR A 29 -10.80 -0.89 -31.49
CA THR A 29 -11.57 -0.48 -30.31
C THR A 29 -11.13 -1.17 -29.03
N ASN A 30 -10.53 -0.40 -28.12
CA ASN A 30 -10.11 -0.86 -26.80
C ASN A 30 -11.33 -1.38 -26.02
N TYR A 31 -11.32 -2.65 -25.67
CA TYR A 31 -12.39 -3.30 -24.90
C TYR A 31 -12.01 -3.27 -23.43
N MET A 32 -12.83 -2.58 -22.63
CA MET A 32 -12.57 -2.37 -21.21
C MET A 32 -13.62 -3.17 -20.44
N ILE A 33 -13.23 -4.26 -19.80
CA ILE A 33 -14.04 -4.86 -18.74
C ILE A 33 -13.93 -3.92 -17.54
N TYR A 34 -14.92 -3.06 -17.36
CA TYR A 34 -15.01 -2.25 -16.14
C TYR A 34 -15.62 -3.10 -15.04
N VAL A 35 -14.88 -3.25 -13.94
CA VAL A 35 -15.33 -3.83 -12.67
C VAL A 35 -15.72 -2.67 -11.76
N THR A 36 -16.99 -2.58 -11.36
CA THR A 36 -17.42 -1.67 -10.28
C THR A 36 -18.17 -2.46 -9.21
N THR A 37 -17.83 -2.22 -7.95
CA THR A 37 -18.46 -2.86 -6.78
C THR A 37 -19.70 -2.06 -6.36
N ASP A 38 -20.76 -2.74 -5.91
CA ASP A 38 -21.89 -2.04 -5.26
C ASP A 38 -21.44 -1.52 -3.88
N PRO A 39 -21.63 -0.21 -3.59
CA PRO A 39 -21.27 0.42 -2.32
C PRO A 39 -21.99 -0.11 -1.07
N GLN A 40 -22.90 -1.08 -1.16
CA GLN A 40 -23.67 -1.62 -0.02
C GLN A 40 -23.30 -3.03 0.44
N SER A 41 -22.34 -3.72 -0.21
CA SER A 41 -21.97 -5.09 0.19
C SER A 41 -20.70 -5.11 1.04
N SER A 42 -20.81 -5.73 2.21
CA SER A 42 -19.73 -5.95 3.18
C SER A 42 -18.93 -7.24 2.95
N ALA A 43 -19.16 -7.96 1.85
CA ALA A 43 -18.34 -9.10 1.48
C ALA A 43 -17.09 -8.62 0.72
N GLN A 44 -15.91 -8.88 1.28
CA GLN A 44 -14.65 -8.84 0.51
C GLN A 44 -14.72 -9.95 -0.52
N ILE A 45 -14.77 -9.59 -1.80
CA ILE A 45 -14.78 -10.57 -2.88
C ILE A 45 -13.45 -10.39 -3.61
N GLU A 46 -12.43 -11.03 -3.05
CA GLU A 46 -11.09 -11.14 -3.62
C GLU A 46 -11.04 -12.30 -4.59
N GLY A 47 -10.62 -12.04 -5.82
CA GLY A 47 -10.56 -13.08 -6.84
C GLY A 47 -9.95 -12.64 -8.16
N THR A 48 -9.47 -13.62 -8.91
CA THR A 48 -9.13 -13.42 -10.33
C THR A 48 -10.35 -13.87 -11.14
N TYR A 49 -10.96 -12.93 -11.87
CA TYR A 49 -12.08 -13.18 -12.76
C TYR A 49 -11.59 -13.27 -14.19
N VAL A 50 -12.12 -14.24 -14.92
CA VAL A 50 -11.87 -14.41 -16.34
C VAL A 50 -13.21 -14.32 -17.06
N ALA A 51 -13.31 -13.40 -18.01
CA ALA A 51 -14.43 -13.34 -18.94
C ALA A 51 -14.00 -14.00 -20.24
N GLU A 52 -14.71 -15.04 -20.67
CA GLU A 52 -14.46 -15.75 -21.92
C GLU A 52 -15.60 -15.43 -22.89
N VAL A 53 -15.27 -15.10 -24.14
CA VAL A 53 -16.24 -14.95 -25.22
C VAL A 53 -16.15 -16.17 -26.11
N GLY A 54 -17.27 -16.81 -26.40
CA GLY A 54 -17.27 -18.07 -27.12
C GLY A 54 -18.65 -18.65 -27.38
N GLN A 55 -18.69 -19.89 -27.84
CA GLN A 55 -19.91 -20.64 -28.07
C GLN A 55 -20.12 -21.60 -26.91
N PHE A 56 -20.97 -21.24 -25.94
CA PHE A 56 -21.13 -21.99 -24.69
C PHE A 56 -22.54 -22.57 -24.53
N GLU A 57 -23.56 -21.84 -24.97
CA GLU A 57 -24.95 -22.29 -24.93
C GLU A 57 -25.52 -22.47 -26.34
N GLY A 58 -26.24 -23.58 -26.54
CA GLY A 58 -26.96 -23.82 -27.79
C GLY A 58 -26.14 -24.51 -28.89
N PRO A 59 -26.74 -24.69 -30.07
CA PRO A 59 -26.12 -25.33 -31.22
C PRO A 59 -24.97 -24.49 -31.78
N ASN A 60 -24.09 -25.12 -32.57
CA ASN A 60 -22.84 -24.52 -33.06
C ASN A 60 -23.02 -23.22 -33.89
N ASP A 61 -24.23 -22.91 -34.34
CA ASP A 61 -24.59 -21.74 -35.14
C ASP A 61 -25.29 -20.63 -34.32
N SER A 62 -25.41 -20.78 -33.00
CA SER A 62 -26.04 -19.76 -32.17
C SER A 62 -25.17 -18.51 -32.02
N GLN A 63 -25.77 -17.48 -31.41
CA GLN A 63 -25.04 -16.27 -31.07
C GLN A 63 -23.97 -16.58 -30.02
N LEU A 64 -22.89 -15.79 -30.03
CA LEU A 64 -21.82 -15.92 -29.06
C LEU A 64 -22.29 -15.53 -27.66
N ASP A 65 -21.69 -16.16 -26.67
CA ASP A 65 -21.91 -15.99 -25.26
C ASP A 65 -20.66 -15.42 -24.57
N VAL A 66 -20.87 -14.82 -23.41
CA VAL A 66 -19.85 -14.44 -22.45
C VAL A 66 -20.01 -15.31 -21.22
N ARG A 67 -18.95 -16.06 -20.89
CA ARG A 67 -18.85 -16.86 -19.67
C ARG A 67 -17.93 -16.18 -18.68
N LEU A 68 -18.46 -15.89 -17.49
CA LEU A 68 -17.69 -15.36 -16.37
C LEU A 68 -17.24 -16.50 -15.47
N VAL A 69 -15.96 -16.52 -15.17
CA VAL A 69 -15.30 -17.56 -14.38
C VAL A 69 -14.52 -16.90 -13.25
N GLU A 70 -14.60 -17.45 -12.05
CA GLU A 70 -13.81 -17.03 -10.89
C GLU A 70 -12.80 -18.11 -10.54
N ALA A 71 -11.53 -17.72 -10.42
CA ALA A 71 -10.48 -18.55 -9.86
C ALA A 71 -10.28 -18.20 -8.39
N HIS A 72 -10.58 -19.15 -7.51
CA HIS A 72 -10.50 -19.02 -6.06
C HIS A 72 -9.66 -20.15 -5.43
N ARG A 73 -9.38 -20.04 -4.12
CA ARG A 73 -8.59 -21.05 -3.38
C ARG A 73 -9.06 -22.49 -3.56
N ASN A 74 -10.36 -22.69 -3.76
CA ASN A 74 -10.97 -24.00 -3.84
C ASN A 74 -11.12 -24.53 -5.28
N GLY A 75 -10.52 -23.89 -6.27
CA GLY A 75 -10.65 -24.28 -7.69
C GLY A 75 -11.18 -23.16 -8.59
N VAL A 76 -11.76 -23.56 -9.72
CA VAL A 76 -12.31 -22.64 -10.74
C VAL A 76 -13.82 -22.83 -10.86
N THR A 77 -14.59 -21.77 -10.65
CA THR A 77 -16.05 -21.81 -10.69
C THR A 77 -16.59 -20.94 -11.82
N VAL A 78 -17.51 -21.47 -12.62
CA VAL A 78 -18.28 -20.68 -13.58
C VAL A 78 -19.37 -19.92 -12.83
N LEU A 79 -19.33 -18.59 -12.89
CA LEU A 79 -20.30 -17.73 -12.20
C LEU A 79 -21.55 -17.51 -13.04
N SER A 80 -21.38 -17.29 -14.34
CA SER A 80 -22.49 -17.10 -15.26
C SER A 80 -22.07 -17.34 -16.70
N THR A 81 -23.06 -17.68 -17.53
CA THR A 81 -22.97 -17.62 -18.98
C THR A 81 -24.15 -16.78 -19.46
N VAL A 82 -23.87 -15.77 -20.27
CA VAL A 82 -24.91 -14.87 -20.81
C VAL A 82 -24.61 -14.56 -22.26
N GLY A 83 -25.63 -14.34 -23.08
CA GLY A 83 -25.43 -13.95 -24.47
C GLY A 83 -24.60 -12.67 -24.60
N LEU A 84 -23.68 -12.62 -25.56
CA LEU A 84 -22.81 -11.48 -25.81
C LEU A 84 -23.61 -10.19 -26.00
N SER A 85 -24.77 -10.27 -26.66
CA SER A 85 -25.66 -9.12 -26.91
C SER A 85 -26.15 -8.39 -25.65
N ARG A 86 -26.07 -9.02 -24.46
CA ARG A 86 -26.51 -8.43 -23.20
C ARG A 86 -25.64 -7.23 -22.78
N GLY A 87 -24.35 -7.23 -23.13
CA GLY A 87 -23.42 -6.11 -22.88
C GLY A 87 -23.01 -5.89 -21.41
N TYR A 88 -23.58 -6.64 -20.47
CA TYR A 88 -23.22 -6.58 -19.06
C TYR A 88 -23.68 -7.83 -18.31
N ASP A 89 -23.02 -8.10 -17.18
CA ASP A 89 -23.54 -9.00 -16.16
C ASP A 89 -23.04 -8.61 -14.78
N TYR A 90 -23.78 -9.01 -13.76
CA TYR A 90 -23.50 -8.66 -12.37
C TYR A 90 -23.29 -9.94 -11.57
N GLN A 91 -22.06 -10.19 -11.14
CA GLN A 91 -21.71 -11.40 -10.41
C GLN A 91 -20.92 -11.03 -9.17
N ASN A 92 -21.18 -11.69 -8.05
CA ASN A 92 -20.44 -11.48 -6.81
C ASN A 92 -20.25 -9.99 -6.50
N ASN A 93 -21.34 -9.22 -6.60
CA ASN A 93 -21.36 -7.79 -6.32
C ASN A 93 -20.48 -6.90 -7.23
N ILE A 94 -19.99 -7.46 -8.34
CA ILE A 94 -19.17 -6.82 -9.36
C ILE A 94 -19.99 -6.71 -10.65
N LEU A 95 -20.08 -5.50 -11.18
CA LEU A 95 -20.58 -5.28 -12.53
C LEU A 95 -19.46 -5.51 -13.54
N PHE A 96 -19.68 -6.40 -14.50
CA PHE A 96 -18.85 -6.60 -15.68
C PHE A 96 -19.55 -5.96 -16.89
N LEU A 97 -18.83 -5.13 -17.64
CA LEU A 97 -19.33 -4.45 -18.84
C LEU A 97 -18.55 -4.89 -20.08
N TRP A 98 -19.22 -5.10 -21.19
CA TRP A 98 -18.61 -5.40 -22.49
C TRP A 98 -19.42 -4.83 -23.65
N ASN A 99 -18.85 -4.83 -24.86
CA ASN A 99 -19.57 -4.44 -26.06
C ASN A 99 -20.26 -5.66 -26.69
N GLY A 100 -21.59 -5.71 -26.62
CA GLY A 100 -22.36 -6.86 -27.10
C GLY A 100 -22.42 -7.06 -28.62
N ASN A 101 -21.91 -6.12 -29.40
CA ASN A 101 -21.85 -6.19 -30.86
C ASN A 101 -20.41 -6.38 -31.38
N ALA A 102 -19.45 -6.66 -30.49
CA ALA A 102 -18.03 -6.75 -30.84
C ALA A 102 -17.74 -7.92 -31.79
N PHE A 103 -18.43 -9.05 -31.59
CA PHE A 103 -18.25 -10.27 -32.36
C PHE A 103 -19.60 -10.86 -32.73
N THR A 104 -19.67 -11.49 -33.90
CA THR A 104 -20.81 -12.28 -34.34
C THR A 104 -20.34 -13.65 -34.80
N ILE A 105 -21.21 -14.65 -34.75
CA ILE A 105 -20.87 -16.01 -35.23
C ILE A 105 -20.44 -16.02 -36.71
N ASN A 106 -20.90 -15.05 -37.49
CA ASN A 106 -20.54 -14.89 -38.91
C ASN A 106 -19.07 -14.52 -39.12
N ASP A 107 -18.44 -13.85 -38.15
CA ASP A 107 -17.01 -13.52 -38.20
C ASP A 107 -16.14 -14.79 -38.15
N PHE A 108 -16.72 -15.91 -37.71
CA PHE A 108 -16.09 -17.23 -37.59
C PHE A 108 -16.64 -18.25 -38.58
N GLY A 109 -17.26 -17.79 -39.68
CA GLY A 109 -17.79 -18.67 -40.72
C GLY A 109 -19.16 -19.26 -40.41
N GLY A 110 -19.89 -18.70 -39.43
CA GLY A 110 -21.28 -19.04 -39.12
C GLY A 110 -21.47 -20.29 -38.27
N SER A 111 -20.38 -20.92 -37.81
CA SER A 111 -20.44 -22.04 -36.87
C SER A 111 -19.15 -22.14 -36.07
N LEU A 112 -19.27 -22.35 -34.75
CA LEU A 112 -18.18 -22.69 -33.86
C LEU A 112 -18.51 -23.98 -33.09
N PRO A 113 -17.54 -24.86 -32.82
CA PRO A 113 -17.76 -25.99 -31.93
C PRO A 113 -18.27 -25.52 -30.55
N THR A 114 -19.13 -26.31 -29.91
CA THR A 114 -19.47 -26.10 -28.50
C THR A 114 -18.20 -26.04 -27.65
N GLU A 115 -18.17 -25.12 -26.68
CA GLU A 115 -17.01 -24.80 -25.83
C GLU A 115 -15.85 -24.09 -26.54
N ALA A 116 -16.03 -23.65 -27.79
CA ALA A 116 -15.00 -22.86 -28.47
C ALA A 116 -14.88 -21.46 -27.85
N ILE A 117 -13.67 -21.14 -27.36
CA ILE A 117 -13.32 -19.82 -26.83
C ILE A 117 -12.67 -19.00 -27.95
N VAL A 118 -13.34 -17.92 -28.32
CA VAL A 118 -12.90 -16.96 -29.32
C VAL A 118 -11.96 -15.94 -28.71
N ASP A 119 -12.33 -15.42 -27.55
CA ASP A 119 -11.59 -14.35 -26.88
C ASP A 119 -11.72 -14.48 -25.36
N SER A 120 -10.83 -13.84 -24.62
CA SER A 120 -10.87 -13.86 -23.16
C SER A 120 -10.12 -12.71 -22.52
N GLY A 121 -10.69 -12.15 -21.44
CA GLY A 121 -10.08 -11.08 -20.65
C GLY A 121 -10.01 -11.44 -19.16
N VAL A 122 -9.04 -10.86 -18.46
CA VAL A 122 -8.87 -10.99 -17.01
C VAL A 122 -9.27 -9.70 -16.33
N ALA A 123 -10.04 -9.83 -15.27
CA ALA A 123 -10.40 -8.76 -14.37
C ALA A 123 -10.04 -9.16 -12.94
N ARG A 124 -9.47 -8.23 -12.17
CA ARG A 124 -9.03 -8.50 -10.79
C ARG A 124 -9.85 -7.65 -9.84
N ALA A 125 -10.39 -8.28 -8.81
CA ALA A 125 -10.95 -7.55 -7.67
C ALA A 125 -10.06 -7.85 -6.46
N GLU A 126 -9.48 -6.79 -5.91
CA GLU A 126 -8.67 -6.86 -4.69
C GLU A 126 -9.44 -6.17 -3.56
N GLY A 127 -9.68 -6.90 -2.49
CA GLY A 127 -10.18 -6.37 -1.23
C GLY A 127 -9.06 -5.63 -0.51
N VAL A 128 -9.41 -4.56 0.21
CA VAL A 128 -8.49 -4.01 1.20
C VAL A 128 -8.64 -4.88 2.43
N ASN A 129 -7.62 -5.68 2.74
CA ASN A 129 -7.58 -6.47 3.97
C ASN A 129 -7.51 -5.53 5.18
N LEU A 130 -8.63 -5.42 5.90
CA LEU A 130 -8.76 -4.63 7.13
C LEU A 130 -8.50 -5.47 8.39
N ASP A 131 -8.27 -6.78 8.24
CA ASP A 131 -7.98 -7.65 9.38
C ASP A 131 -6.60 -7.34 9.95
N ASN A 132 -6.49 -7.49 11.27
CA ASN A 132 -5.36 -7.05 12.09
C ASN A 132 -4.11 -7.94 11.97
N ASN A 133 -3.88 -8.53 10.79
CA ASN A 133 -2.72 -9.35 10.46
C ASN A 133 -1.52 -8.53 9.98
N GLN A 134 -1.64 -7.21 10.00
CA GLN A 134 -0.59 -6.28 9.61
C GLN A 134 0.40 -6.08 10.76
N LEU A 135 1.69 -6.13 10.45
CA LEU A 135 2.74 -5.74 11.38
C LEU A 135 2.68 -4.23 11.58
N THR A 136 2.62 -3.80 12.84
CA THR A 136 2.70 -2.39 13.19
C THR A 136 4.11 -2.07 13.67
N PHE A 137 4.84 -1.27 12.90
CA PHE A 137 6.16 -0.79 13.26
C PHE A 137 6.05 0.58 13.94
N GLN A 138 6.64 0.72 15.13
CA GLN A 138 6.87 2.03 15.74
C GLN A 138 8.10 2.66 15.09
N ILE A 139 7.90 3.73 14.33
CA ILE A 139 8.96 4.34 13.50
C ILE A 139 9.33 5.75 13.95
N GLY A 140 8.79 6.23 15.07
CA GLY A 140 9.09 7.56 15.60
C GLY A 140 8.95 7.65 17.12
N ALA A 141 9.44 8.74 17.67
CA ALA A 141 9.51 8.95 19.13
C ALA A 141 8.16 9.29 19.78
N ASN A 142 7.19 9.82 19.01
CA ASN A 142 5.88 10.21 19.55
C ASN A 142 4.81 9.16 19.23
N GLU A 143 3.78 9.10 20.07
CA GLU A 143 2.59 8.28 19.87
C GLU A 143 1.95 8.54 18.49
N GLY A 144 1.51 7.46 17.82
CA GLY A 144 0.88 7.54 16.50
C GLY A 144 1.86 7.60 15.32
N HIS A 145 3.18 7.64 15.55
CA HIS A 145 4.19 7.48 14.49
C HIS A 145 4.42 6.00 14.18
N ASN A 146 3.37 5.39 13.64
CA ASN A 146 3.33 3.97 13.36
C ASN A 146 3.26 3.77 11.85
N MET A 147 3.91 2.72 11.37
CA MET A 147 3.80 2.26 10.00
C MET A 147 3.21 0.87 10.00
N LEU A 148 2.11 0.70 9.26
CA LEU A 148 1.52 -0.60 9.05
C LEU A 148 2.16 -1.24 7.82
N ALA A 149 2.51 -2.52 7.95
CA ALA A 149 3.01 -3.34 6.86
C ALA A 149 2.31 -4.70 6.92
N GLY A 150 1.54 -5.00 5.88
CA GLY A 150 0.90 -6.30 5.71
C GLY A 150 1.30 -6.90 4.37
N ILE A 151 1.37 -8.22 4.33
CA ILE A 151 1.39 -8.97 3.08
C ILE A 151 0.26 -9.98 3.21
N ASP A 152 -0.65 -9.98 2.25
CA ASP A 152 -1.64 -11.04 2.15
C ASP A 152 -0.97 -12.38 1.83
N SER A 153 -1.72 -13.47 1.93
CA SER A 153 -1.15 -14.78 1.63
C SER A 153 -0.74 -14.89 0.16
N MET A 154 0.54 -15.19 -0.08
CA MET A 154 1.11 -15.42 -1.41
C MET A 154 1.27 -16.92 -1.74
N LEU A 155 0.56 -17.79 -1.00
CA LEU A 155 0.54 -19.22 -1.32
C LEU A 155 -0.12 -19.47 -2.67
N ALA A 156 0.37 -20.43 -3.45
CA ALA A 156 -0.14 -20.74 -4.79
C ALA A 156 -1.67 -20.89 -4.81
N LYS A 157 -2.23 -21.67 -3.89
CA LYS A 157 -3.68 -21.82 -3.73
C LYS A 157 -4.41 -20.49 -3.49
N ASP A 158 -3.82 -19.56 -2.75
CA ASP A 158 -4.44 -18.27 -2.39
C ASP A 158 -4.35 -17.25 -3.52
N LEU A 159 -3.44 -17.49 -4.46
CA LEU A 159 -3.35 -16.79 -5.73
C LEU A 159 -4.29 -17.40 -6.79
N GLY A 160 -5.07 -18.44 -6.45
CA GLY A 160 -5.93 -19.15 -7.39
C GLY A 160 -5.21 -20.19 -8.23
N ILE A 161 -3.94 -20.49 -7.95
CA ILE A 161 -3.14 -21.54 -8.61
C ILE A 161 -3.43 -22.87 -7.91
N THR A 162 -4.33 -23.62 -8.51
CA THR A 162 -4.80 -24.97 -8.14
C THR A 162 -4.66 -25.94 -9.31
N GLU A 163 -4.77 -27.24 -9.06
CA GLU A 163 -4.72 -28.25 -10.12
C GLU A 163 -5.80 -28.03 -11.19
N GLU A 164 -7.00 -27.59 -10.79
CA GLU A 164 -8.10 -27.27 -11.71
C GLU A 164 -7.84 -26.02 -12.54
N SER A 165 -7.20 -25.00 -11.95
CA SER A 165 -6.86 -23.77 -12.68
C SER A 165 -5.70 -23.94 -13.66
N LEU A 166 -4.88 -24.96 -13.47
CA LEU A 166 -3.66 -25.21 -14.25
C LEU A 166 -3.84 -26.37 -15.23
N ASP A 167 -5.07 -26.57 -15.70
CA ASP A 167 -5.35 -27.53 -16.75
C ASP A 167 -4.90 -27.01 -18.12
N VAL A 168 -4.09 -27.80 -18.82
CA VAL A 168 -3.54 -27.50 -20.16
C VAL A 168 -3.94 -28.59 -21.17
N THR A 169 -4.91 -29.44 -20.82
CA THR A 169 -5.35 -30.55 -21.68
C THR A 169 -6.12 -30.08 -22.92
N THR A 170 -6.73 -28.89 -22.85
CA THR A 170 -7.44 -28.28 -23.98
C THR A 170 -6.89 -26.89 -24.28
N GLN A 171 -7.11 -26.40 -25.51
CA GLN A 171 -6.71 -25.04 -25.88
C GLN A 171 -7.39 -23.98 -25.00
N GLY A 172 -8.66 -24.20 -24.64
CA GLY A 172 -9.41 -23.28 -23.79
C GLY A 172 -8.89 -23.25 -22.36
N SER A 173 -8.67 -24.42 -21.77
CA SER A 173 -8.11 -24.52 -20.42
C SER A 173 -6.68 -23.97 -20.36
N ALA A 174 -5.86 -24.21 -21.39
CA ALA A 174 -4.52 -23.63 -21.51
C ALA A 174 -4.52 -22.08 -21.53
N LYS A 175 -5.42 -21.45 -22.31
CA LYS A 175 -5.57 -19.99 -22.33
C LYS A 175 -5.96 -19.45 -20.96
N ARG A 176 -6.90 -20.12 -20.29
CA ARG A 176 -7.35 -19.76 -18.94
C ARG A 176 -6.24 -19.88 -17.91
N ALA A 177 -5.46 -20.95 -17.95
CA ALA A 177 -4.34 -21.16 -17.04
C ALA A 177 -3.31 -20.01 -17.16
N VAL A 178 -2.97 -19.59 -18.38
CA VAL A 178 -2.05 -18.45 -18.60
C VAL A 178 -2.59 -17.17 -17.97
N MET A 179 -3.88 -16.88 -18.17
CA MET A 179 -4.56 -15.71 -17.60
C MET A 179 -4.59 -15.72 -16.06
N ILE A 180 -4.83 -16.87 -15.45
CA ILE A 180 -4.82 -17.01 -13.98
C ILE A 180 -3.40 -16.80 -13.44
N ILE A 181 -2.38 -17.36 -14.11
CA ILE A 181 -0.98 -17.15 -13.74
C ILE A 181 -0.58 -15.68 -13.86
N ASP A 182 -0.98 -15.01 -14.94
CA ASP A 182 -0.70 -13.59 -15.13
C ASP A 182 -1.31 -12.75 -14.00
N GLY A 183 -2.56 -13.04 -13.64
CA GLY A 183 -3.20 -12.46 -12.47
C GLY A 183 -2.41 -12.70 -11.16
N ALA A 184 -1.96 -13.94 -10.93
CA ALA A 184 -1.15 -14.27 -9.76
C ALA A 184 0.19 -13.50 -9.73
N ILE A 185 0.86 -13.36 -10.88
CA ILE A 185 2.09 -12.58 -11.03
C ILE A 185 1.84 -11.10 -10.71
N HIS A 186 0.73 -10.55 -11.20
CA HIS A 186 0.32 -9.19 -10.90
C HIS A 186 0.12 -8.97 -9.40
N ARG A 187 -0.55 -9.89 -8.68
CA ARG A 187 -0.72 -9.80 -7.21
C ARG A 187 0.61 -9.77 -6.47
N VAL A 188 1.51 -10.69 -6.83
CA VAL A 188 2.84 -10.76 -6.22
C VAL A 188 3.63 -9.48 -6.51
N SER A 189 3.51 -8.94 -7.72
CA SER A 189 4.19 -7.71 -8.13
C SER A 189 3.64 -6.48 -7.39
N ALA A 190 2.33 -6.39 -7.20
CA ALA A 190 1.69 -5.35 -6.42
C ALA A 190 2.11 -5.41 -4.94
N ALA A 191 2.13 -6.60 -4.34
CA ALA A 191 2.62 -6.79 -2.98
C ALA A 191 4.09 -6.37 -2.83
N ARG A 192 4.97 -6.71 -3.80
CA ARG A 192 6.38 -6.26 -3.81
C ARG A 192 6.49 -4.75 -3.95
N ALA A 193 5.66 -4.13 -4.79
CA ALA A 193 5.64 -2.67 -4.97
C ALA A 193 5.23 -1.97 -3.66
N ALA A 194 4.21 -2.48 -2.97
CA ALA A 194 3.78 -1.95 -1.67
C ALA A 194 4.89 -2.07 -0.60
N LEU A 195 5.58 -3.22 -0.55
CA LEU A 195 6.73 -3.40 0.34
C LEU A 195 7.89 -2.47 0.00
N GLY A 196 8.18 -2.26 -1.28
CA GLY A 196 9.20 -1.29 -1.72
C GLY A 196 8.84 0.14 -1.31
N ALA A 197 7.57 0.53 -1.40
CA ALA A 197 7.10 1.82 -0.92
C ALA A 197 7.25 1.97 0.61
N ILE A 198 6.96 0.90 1.36
CA ILE A 198 7.18 0.84 2.81
C ILE A 198 8.68 0.98 3.13
N GLN A 199 9.56 0.25 2.44
CA GLN A 199 11.02 0.36 2.60
C GLN A 199 11.51 1.79 2.36
N ASN A 200 11.12 2.42 1.25
CA ASN A 200 11.49 3.81 0.95
C ASN A 200 11.04 4.76 2.07
N ARG A 201 9.83 4.59 2.58
CA ARG A 201 9.33 5.41 3.70
C ARG A 201 10.11 5.15 4.99
N LEU A 202 10.50 3.90 5.27
CA LEU A 202 11.33 3.57 6.43
C LEU A 202 12.71 4.21 6.30
N GLU A 203 13.36 4.12 5.14
CA GLU A 203 14.66 4.76 4.87
C GLU A 203 14.61 6.28 5.07
N HIS A 204 13.58 6.93 4.52
CA HIS A 204 13.38 8.36 4.74
C HIS A 204 13.11 8.70 6.20
N THR A 205 12.34 7.88 6.90
CA THR A 205 12.08 8.07 8.33
C THR A 205 13.36 7.94 9.14
N ILE A 206 14.17 6.92 8.86
CA ILE A 206 15.47 6.69 9.51
C ILE A 206 16.40 7.88 9.26
N ALA A 207 16.51 8.35 8.02
CA ALA A 207 17.34 9.50 7.68
C ALA A 207 16.89 10.77 8.43
N ASN A 208 15.58 11.03 8.46
CA ASN A 208 15.02 12.17 9.18
C ASN A 208 15.24 12.07 10.71
N LEU A 209 15.07 10.87 11.28
CA LEU A 209 15.34 10.64 12.70
C LEU A 209 16.82 10.78 13.03
N GLY A 210 17.72 10.36 12.14
CA GLY A 210 19.16 10.56 12.30
C GLY A 210 19.52 12.05 12.38
N VAL A 211 18.99 12.87 11.46
CA VAL A 211 19.17 14.32 11.48
C VAL A 211 18.56 14.95 12.74
N ALA A 212 17.37 14.50 13.15
CA ALA A 212 16.74 14.98 14.38
C ALA A 212 17.58 14.63 15.62
N ALA A 213 18.11 13.42 15.70
CA ALA A 213 18.96 12.98 16.80
C ALA A 213 20.27 13.78 16.87
N GLU A 214 20.90 14.08 15.73
CA GLU A 214 22.08 14.93 15.66
C GLU A 214 21.78 16.35 16.16
N ASN A 215 20.67 16.94 15.71
CA ASN A 215 20.25 18.28 16.14
C ASN A 215 19.93 18.34 17.64
N LEU A 216 19.28 17.31 18.18
CA LEU A 216 18.98 17.20 19.61
C LEU A 216 20.25 17.03 20.44
N THR A 217 21.19 16.19 20.01
CA THR A 217 22.48 16.00 20.67
C THR A 217 23.30 17.31 20.67
N ALA A 218 23.31 18.03 19.55
CA ALA A 218 23.98 19.34 19.46
C ALA A 218 23.31 20.39 20.36
N ALA A 219 21.97 20.38 20.44
CA ALA A 219 21.24 21.26 21.35
C ALA A 219 21.52 20.92 22.82
N GLU A 220 21.55 19.63 23.17
CA GLU A 220 21.92 19.14 24.50
C GLU A 220 23.34 19.58 24.87
N SER A 221 24.32 19.38 23.97
CA SER A 221 25.70 19.83 24.19
C SER A 221 25.75 21.33 24.47
N ARG A 222 25.07 22.17 23.68
CA ARG A 222 25.04 23.62 23.91
C ARG A 222 24.44 24.01 25.25
N ILE A 223 23.36 23.34 25.67
CA ILE A 223 22.73 23.59 26.98
C ILE A 223 23.70 23.19 28.09
N ARG A 224 24.25 21.97 28.01
CA ARG A 224 25.20 21.46 29.01
C ARG A 224 26.46 22.31 29.10
N ASP A 225 27.02 22.75 27.98
CA ASP A 225 28.21 23.59 27.94
C ASP A 225 27.94 24.99 28.51
N ALA A 226 26.76 25.57 28.22
CA ALA A 226 26.35 26.85 28.79
C ALA A 226 26.15 26.77 30.31
N ASP A 227 25.51 25.71 30.80
CA ASP A 227 25.32 25.47 32.23
C ASP A 227 26.65 25.22 32.95
N MET A 228 27.56 24.43 32.34
CA MET A 228 28.91 24.25 32.89
C MET A 228 29.70 25.55 32.91
N ALA A 229 29.64 26.37 31.86
CA ALA A 229 30.32 27.66 31.83
C ALA A 229 29.80 28.59 32.94
N LYS A 230 28.48 28.58 33.20
CA LYS A 230 27.87 29.35 34.28
C LYS A 230 28.35 28.89 35.66
N GLU A 231 28.37 27.59 35.91
CA GLU A 231 28.89 27.03 37.18
C GLU A 231 30.39 27.31 37.35
N MET A 232 31.19 27.19 36.29
CA MET A 232 32.61 27.52 36.34
C MET A 232 32.87 29.01 36.59
N MET A 233 32.04 29.91 36.04
CA MET A 233 32.13 31.34 36.35
C MET A 233 31.78 31.62 37.81
N GLU A 234 30.70 31.04 38.33
CA GLU A 234 30.33 31.24 39.73
C GLU A 234 31.36 30.64 40.69
N PHE A 235 31.89 29.44 40.39
CA PHE A 235 33.01 28.84 41.11
C PHE A 235 34.25 29.75 41.10
N THR A 236 34.64 30.27 39.94
CA THR A 236 35.80 31.18 39.81
C THR A 236 35.57 32.48 40.58
N LYS A 237 34.38 33.07 40.50
CA LYS A 237 33.99 34.25 41.27
C LYS A 237 34.05 34.00 42.77
N GLN A 238 33.54 32.86 43.24
CA GLN A 238 33.65 32.46 44.66
C GLN A 238 35.11 32.30 45.06
N GLN A 239 35.95 31.71 44.21
CA GLN A 239 37.37 31.56 44.50
C GLN A 239 38.12 32.90 44.54
N ILE A 240 37.81 33.84 43.64
CA ILE A 240 38.34 35.21 43.68
C ILE A 240 37.86 35.95 44.93
N LEU A 241 36.59 35.80 45.32
CA LEU A 241 36.06 36.39 46.55
C LEU A 241 36.75 35.82 47.79
N LEU A 242 37.02 34.51 47.83
CA LEU A 242 37.76 33.87 48.92
C LEU A 242 39.20 34.39 48.99
N GLN A 243 39.90 34.47 47.85
CA GLN A 243 41.26 35.04 47.80
C GLN A 243 41.28 36.52 48.19
N SER A 244 40.31 37.30 47.71
CA SER A 244 40.17 38.73 48.04
C SER A 244 39.82 38.92 49.52
N SER A 245 38.96 38.08 50.09
CA SER A 245 38.62 38.12 51.51
C SER A 245 39.83 37.80 52.39
N MET A 246 40.64 36.81 52.00
CA MET A 246 41.91 36.51 52.69
C MET A 246 42.91 37.67 52.59
N ALA A 247 43.07 38.28 51.41
CA ALA A 247 43.96 39.44 51.22
C ALA A 247 43.46 40.69 51.96
N MET A 248 42.15 40.94 51.98
CA MET A 248 41.53 42.02 52.74
C MET A 248 41.66 41.80 54.24
N LEU A 249 41.48 40.57 54.73
CA LEU A 249 41.75 40.23 56.14
C LEU A 249 43.23 40.45 56.49
N ALA A 250 44.15 40.05 55.62
CA ALA A 250 45.57 40.30 55.80
C ALA A 250 45.87 41.80 55.86
N GLN A 251 45.35 42.60 54.93
CA GLN A 251 45.55 44.05 54.89
C GLN A 251 44.89 44.77 56.09
N ALA A 252 43.68 44.36 56.47
CA ALA A 252 42.96 44.89 57.62
C ALA A 252 43.66 44.57 58.95
N ASN A 253 44.46 43.51 59.02
CA ASN A 253 45.30 43.22 60.18
C ASN A 253 46.57 44.07 60.24
N VAL A 254 47.09 44.53 59.08
CA VAL A 254 48.31 45.36 59.00
C VAL A 254 47.99 46.85 59.22
N MET A 255 46.81 47.32 58.80
CA MET A 255 46.40 48.73 58.92
C MET A 255 46.39 49.26 60.37
N PRO A 256 45.87 48.54 61.39
CA PRO A 256 45.94 48.95 62.79
C PRO A 256 47.37 49.04 63.33
N GLN A 257 48.27 48.17 62.85
CA GLN A 257 49.68 48.17 63.26
C GLN A 257 50.42 49.41 62.76
N ASN A 258 50.10 49.88 61.54
CA ASN A 258 50.64 51.13 61.02
C ASN A 258 50.09 52.36 61.75
N VAL A 259 48.83 52.35 62.18
CA VAL A 259 48.27 53.43 63.02
C VAL A 259 48.94 53.47 64.40
N LEU A 260 49.25 52.32 64.98
CA LEU A 260 50.02 52.24 66.24
C LEU A 260 51.45 52.77 66.10
N GLN A 261 52.05 52.72 64.92
CA GLN A 261 53.35 53.38 64.66
C GLN A 261 53.25 54.90 64.55
N LEU A 262 52.10 55.44 64.13
CA LEU A 262 51.84 56.88 64.04
C LEU A 262 51.43 57.51 65.38
N MET A 263 51.07 56.69 66.39
CA MET A 263 50.74 57.15 67.74
C MET A 263 51.92 57.01 68.74
N ARG A 264 53.15 56.81 68.24
CA ARG A 264 54.40 56.79 69.03
C ARG A 264 55.26 57.99 68.70
#